data_AF-A0A843M9H0-F1
#
_entry.id   AF-A0A843M9H0-F1
#
_cell.length_a   1.000
_cell.length_b   1.000
_cell.length_c   1.000
_cell.angle_alpha   90.00
_cell.angle_beta   90.00
_cell.angle_gamma   90.00
#
_symmetry.space_group_name_H-M   'P 1'
#
loop_
_entity.id
_entity.type
_entity.pdbx_description
1 polymer ?
#
loop_
_entity_poly.entity_id
_entity_poly.type
_entity_poly.pdbx_seq_one_letter_code
_entity_poly.pdbx_strand_id
1 'polypeptide(L)'
;LKAALLLGIEKVPVIFADDLSPEQVKAFRIADNKSSEWAEWDTDLLVSELSDLKQFDFDLDLTGFNEFEISSMLPDFTDNSSADGSIYGGGITGGSPPEDFPSYDDDIPTEHRCPKCGYEWSGKAA
;
A
#
# COMPACT_ATOMS: atom_id res chain seq x y z
N LEU A 1 5.57 -3.63 24.15
CA LEU A 1 5.66 -3.37 25.62
C LEU A 1 5.73 -4.63 26.48
N LYS A 2 4.89 -5.67 26.27
CA LYS A 2 4.91 -6.90 27.08
C LYS A 2 6.30 -7.57 27.19
N ALA A 3 7.05 -7.63 26.08
CA ALA A 3 8.42 -8.15 26.09
C ALA A 3 9.37 -7.31 26.97
N ALA A 4 9.26 -5.97 26.92
CA ALA A 4 10.08 -5.07 27.74
C ALA A 4 9.80 -5.27 29.24
N LEU A 5 8.53 -5.51 29.61
CA LEU A 5 8.16 -5.85 31.00
C LEU A 5 8.79 -7.17 31.45
N LEU A 6 8.77 -8.21 30.61
CA LEU A 6 9.42 -9.49 30.91
C LEU A 6 10.94 -9.36 31.07
N LEU A 7 11.56 -8.44 30.35
CA LEU A 7 13.00 -8.17 30.41
C LEU A 7 13.40 -7.19 31.52
N GLY A 8 12.45 -6.71 32.33
CA GLY A 8 12.73 -5.74 33.41
C GLY A 8 13.23 -4.38 32.91
N ILE A 9 12.89 -4.01 31.67
CA ILE A 9 13.31 -2.74 31.07
C ILE A 9 12.44 -1.61 31.64
N GLU A 10 13.06 -0.69 32.39
CA GLU A 10 12.36 0.42 33.06
C GLU A 10 11.92 1.54 32.10
N LYS A 11 12.62 1.74 30.99
CA LYS A 11 12.36 2.81 30.01
C LYS A 11 12.45 2.29 28.58
N VAL A 12 11.47 2.64 27.76
CA VAL A 12 11.39 2.24 26.35
C VAL A 12 11.30 3.50 25.49
N PRO A 13 12.07 3.61 24.38
CA PRO A 13 11.91 4.72 23.46
C PRO A 13 10.52 4.65 22.81
N VAL A 14 9.84 5.79 22.78
CA VAL A 14 8.50 5.92 22.18
C VAL A 14 8.44 7.20 21.36
N ILE A 15 7.59 7.20 20.35
CA ILE A 15 7.17 8.40 19.62
C ILE A 15 5.79 8.78 20.17
N PHE A 16 5.63 10.03 20.58
CA PHE A 16 4.34 10.57 21.00
C PHE A 16 3.59 11.04 19.75
N ALA A 17 2.37 10.54 19.57
CA ALA A 17 1.43 10.99 18.54
C ALA A 17 0.16 11.49 19.26
N ASP A 18 0.19 12.75 19.70
CA ASP A 18 -0.88 13.42 20.44
C ASP A 18 -1.75 14.34 19.55
N ASP A 19 -1.40 14.40 18.27
CA ASP A 19 -2.02 15.20 17.22
C ASP A 19 -2.99 14.43 16.33
N LEU A 20 -3.19 13.13 16.59
CA LEU A 20 -4.11 12.28 15.82
C LEU A 20 -5.54 12.31 16.40
N SER A 21 -6.51 12.51 15.52
CA SER A 21 -7.93 12.30 15.85
C SER A 21 -8.22 10.81 16.13
N PRO A 22 -9.31 10.49 16.83
CA PRO A 22 -9.71 9.09 17.07
C PRO A 22 -9.81 8.26 15.78
N GLU A 23 -10.28 8.87 14.69
CA GLU A 23 -10.43 8.26 13.36
C GLU A 23 -9.07 8.03 12.71
N GLN A 24 -8.16 9.00 12.80
CA GLN A 24 -6.78 8.84 12.32
C GLN A 24 -6.02 7.75 13.09
N VAL A 25 -6.23 7.64 14.41
CA VAL A 25 -5.67 6.55 15.22
C VAL A 25 -6.20 5.19 14.75
N LYS A 26 -7.50 5.11 14.46
CA LYS A 26 -8.14 3.89 13.95
C LYS A 26 -7.56 3.50 12.59
N ALA A 27 -7.54 4.42 11.63
CA ALA A 27 -6.99 4.19 10.29
C ALA A 27 -5.50 3.81 10.33
N PHE A 28 -4.70 4.50 11.16
CA PHE A 28 -3.28 4.19 11.32
C PHE A 28 -3.05 2.79 11.85
N ARG A 29 -3.85 2.33 12.83
CA ARG A 29 -3.75 0.95 13.36
C ARG A 29 -4.09 -0.09 12.30
N ILE A 30 -5.06 0.19 11.42
CA ILE A 30 -5.41 -0.70 10.31
C ILE A 30 -4.26 -0.74 9.29
N ALA A 31 -3.73 0.42 8.90
CA ALA A 31 -2.62 0.53 7.96
C ALA A 31 -1.34 -0.18 8.45
N ASP A 32 -0.97 0.02 9.72
CA ASP A 32 0.18 -0.65 10.35
C ASP A 32 0.02 -2.17 10.31
N ASN A 33 -1.17 -2.68 10.66
CA ASN A 33 -1.47 -4.12 10.57
C ASN A 33 -1.42 -4.63 9.12
N LYS A 34 -1.94 -3.87 8.15
CA LYS A 34 -1.94 -4.24 6.73
C LYS A 34 -0.54 -4.30 6.14
N SER A 35 0.40 -3.50 6.67
CA SER A 35 1.81 -3.55 6.28
C SER A 35 2.52 -4.87 6.67
N SER A 36 1.93 -5.65 7.57
CA SER A 36 2.47 -6.93 8.01
C SER A 36 2.01 -8.08 7.09
N GLU A 37 2.95 -8.76 6.44
CA GLU A 37 2.68 -9.79 5.41
C GLU A 37 1.97 -11.08 5.92
N TRP A 38 1.87 -11.31 7.23
CA TRP A 38 1.38 -12.57 7.82
C TRP A 38 0.25 -12.39 8.84
N ALA A 39 -0.38 -11.21 8.89
CA ALA A 39 -1.48 -10.96 9.82
C ALA A 39 -2.79 -11.58 9.29
N GLU A 40 -3.40 -12.45 10.10
CA GLU A 40 -4.78 -12.90 9.87
C GLU A 40 -5.75 -11.83 10.38
N TRP A 41 -6.78 -11.54 9.59
CA TRP A 41 -7.78 -10.52 9.91
C TRP A 41 -9.04 -11.16 10.46
N ASP A 42 -9.56 -10.59 11.54
CA ASP A 42 -10.96 -10.77 11.90
C ASP A 42 -11.79 -9.89 10.96
N THR A 43 -12.44 -10.53 9.99
CA THR A 43 -13.17 -9.84 8.93
C THR A 43 -14.36 -9.06 9.45
N ASP A 44 -15.07 -9.59 10.45
CA ASP A 44 -16.26 -8.95 11.01
C ASP A 44 -15.86 -7.66 11.74
N LEU A 45 -14.77 -7.73 12.51
CA LEU A 45 -14.22 -6.56 13.18
C LEU A 45 -13.67 -5.55 12.17
N LEU A 46 -12.92 -5.99 11.15
CA LEU A 46 -12.36 -5.10 10.13
C LEU A 46 -13.48 -4.36 9.37
N VAL A 47 -14.54 -5.05 8.97
CA VAL A 47 -15.71 -4.45 8.30
C VAL A 47 -16.36 -3.40 9.19
N SER A 48 -16.51 -3.67 10.49
CA SER A 48 -17.05 -2.69 11.44
C SER A 48 -16.17 -1.44 11.54
N GLU A 49 -14.85 -1.63 11.64
CA GLU A 49 -13.90 -0.51 11.75
C GLU A 49 -13.86 0.35 10.47
N LEU A 50 -13.86 -0.27 9.29
CA LEU A 50 -13.94 0.43 7.99
C LEU A 50 -15.29 1.15 7.81
N SER A 51 -16.39 0.55 8.27
CA SER A 51 -17.72 1.17 8.25
C SER A 51 -17.79 2.41 9.12
N ASP A 52 -17.18 2.38 10.30
CA ASP A 52 -17.09 3.54 11.18
C ASP A 52 -16.30 4.66 10.52
N LEU A 53 -15.12 4.36 9.96
CA LEU A 53 -14.31 5.35 9.25
C LEU A 53 -15.08 6.01 8.10
N LYS A 54 -15.84 5.21 7.34
CA LYS A 54 -16.72 5.74 6.28
C LYS A 54 -17.81 6.67 6.82
N GLN A 55 -18.40 6.38 7.98
CA GLN A 55 -19.41 7.25 8.59
C GLN A 55 -18.83 8.62 9.01
N PHE A 56 -17.53 8.66 9.30
CA PHE A 56 -16.81 9.91 9.59
C PHE A 56 -16.29 10.63 8.34
N ASP A 57 -16.66 10.17 7.13
CA ASP A 57 -16.17 10.72 5.85
C ASP A 57 -14.62 10.67 5.76
N PHE A 58 -14.02 9.65 6.37
CA PHE A 58 -12.57 9.43 6.34
C PHE A 58 -12.17 8.72 5.04
N ASP A 59 -11.04 9.14 4.47
CA ASP A 59 -10.46 8.53 3.28
C ASP A 59 -9.93 7.12 3.59
N LEU A 60 -10.60 6.10 3.05
CA LEU A 60 -10.26 4.70 3.29
C LEU A 60 -9.01 4.25 2.53
N ASP A 61 -8.58 4.97 1.49
CA ASP A 61 -7.35 4.62 0.76
C ASP A 61 -6.10 4.73 1.65
N LEU A 62 -6.17 5.56 2.69
CA LEU A 62 -5.12 5.71 3.70
C LEU A 62 -4.97 4.48 4.61
N THR A 63 -5.91 3.53 4.58
CA THR A 63 -5.83 2.28 5.36
C THR A 63 -4.95 1.22 4.71
N GLY A 64 -4.50 1.44 3.46
CA GLY A 64 -3.69 0.50 2.70
C GLY A 64 -4.47 -0.64 2.04
N PHE A 65 -5.80 -0.65 2.15
CA PHE A 65 -6.67 -1.47 1.31
C PHE A 65 -7.02 -0.73 0.03
N ASN A 66 -7.04 -1.44 -1.09
CA ASN A 66 -7.50 -0.85 -2.35
C ASN A 66 -9.03 -0.85 -2.45
N GLU A 67 -9.57 -0.09 -3.40
CA GLU A 67 -11.01 0.02 -3.65
C GLU A 67 -11.69 -1.35 -3.87
N PHE A 68 -11.04 -2.30 -4.54
CA PHE A 68 -11.61 -3.64 -4.77
C PHE A 68 -11.69 -4.45 -3.47
N GLU A 69 -10.66 -4.37 -2.62
CA GLU A 69 -10.67 -5.01 -1.30
C GLU A 69 -11.76 -4.39 -0.41
N ILE A 70 -11.86 -3.07 -0.38
CA ILE A 70 -12.87 -2.35 0.41
C ILE A 70 -14.27 -2.67 -0.09
N SER A 71 -14.54 -2.60 -1.39
CA SER A 71 -15.86 -2.91 -1.96
C SER A 71 -16.27 -4.36 -1.76
N SER A 72 -15.32 -5.31 -1.72
CA SER A 72 -15.61 -6.70 -1.38
C SER A 72 -16.10 -6.89 0.06
N MET A 73 -15.67 -6.01 0.98
CA MET A 73 -16.04 -6.01 2.39
C MET A 73 -17.25 -5.11 2.68
N LEU A 74 -17.37 -4.01 1.93
CA LEU A 74 -18.39 -2.97 2.05
C LEU A 74 -19.07 -2.77 0.68
N PRO A 75 -20.11 -3.54 0.35
CA PRO A 75 -20.75 -3.52 -0.98
C PRO A 75 -21.32 -2.15 -1.37
N ASP A 76 -21.66 -1.31 -0.39
CA ASP A 76 -22.20 0.04 -0.58
C ASP A 76 -21.08 1.10 -0.68
N PHE A 77 -19.81 0.70 -0.77
CA PHE A 77 -18.69 1.62 -0.95
C PHE A 77 -18.65 2.13 -2.40
N THR A 78 -18.97 3.40 -2.57
CA THR A 78 -18.74 4.16 -3.79
C THR A 78 -17.71 5.22 -3.47
N ASP A 79 -16.53 5.14 -4.07
CA ASP A 79 -15.53 6.18 -3.90
C ASP A 79 -16.00 7.48 -4.56
N ASN A 80 -16.13 8.54 -3.76
CA ASN A 80 -16.49 9.88 -4.24
C ASN A 80 -15.25 10.74 -4.51
N SER A 81 -14.05 10.18 -4.38
CA SER A 81 -12.76 10.88 -4.48
C SER A 81 -12.23 10.94 -5.91
N SER A 82 -13.13 10.95 -6.91
CA SER A 82 -12.77 11.18 -8.31
C SER A 82 -12.72 12.68 -8.63
N ALA A 83 -11.71 13.40 -8.14
CA ALA A 83 -11.41 14.76 -8.61
C ALA A 83 -9.92 15.12 -8.73
N ASP A 84 -8.99 14.20 -8.47
CA ASP A 84 -7.60 14.39 -8.90
C ASP A 84 -6.97 13.07 -9.34
N GLY A 85 -6.51 13.03 -10.58
CA GLY A 85 -6.01 11.83 -11.23
C GLY A 85 -4.70 11.34 -10.60
N SER A 86 -4.78 10.40 -9.66
CA SER A 86 -3.61 9.72 -9.13
C SER A 86 -2.95 8.83 -10.20
N ILE A 87 -1.68 9.14 -10.48
CA ILE A 87 -0.79 8.39 -11.40
C ILE A 87 -0.27 7.07 -10.77
N TYR A 88 -0.57 6.79 -9.49
CA TYR A 88 -0.13 5.57 -8.82
C TYR A 88 -1.29 4.86 -8.12
N GLY A 89 -2.19 4.30 -8.93
CA GLY A 89 -3.22 3.35 -8.51
C GLY A 89 -3.36 2.29 -9.60
N GLY A 90 -3.13 1.03 -9.27
CA GLY A 90 -3.10 -0.10 -10.20
C GLY A 90 -4.47 -0.46 -10.79
N GLY A 91 -5.04 0.42 -11.59
CA GLY A 91 -6.19 0.19 -12.45
C GLY A 91 -5.85 0.70 -13.85
N ILE A 92 -5.41 -0.21 -14.73
CA ILE A 92 -5.26 0.07 -16.17
C ILE A 92 -6.64 0.18 -16.83
N THR A 93 -7.36 1.27 -16.59
CA THR A 93 -8.54 1.63 -17.36
C THR A 93 -8.22 2.81 -18.26
N GLY A 94 -7.69 2.51 -19.46
CA GLY A 94 -7.99 3.32 -20.64
C GLY A 94 -6.96 4.38 -21.06
N GLY A 95 -5.67 4.14 -20.89
CA GLY A 95 -4.63 4.83 -21.67
C GLY A 95 -4.06 3.88 -22.71
N SER A 96 -4.51 3.94 -23.97
CA SER A 96 -3.71 3.35 -25.06
C SER A 96 -2.38 4.10 -25.11
N PRO A 97 -1.22 3.42 -25.23
CA PRO A 97 0.05 4.10 -25.43
C PRO A 97 -0.07 5.08 -26.60
N PRO A 98 0.56 6.27 -26.54
CA PRO A 98 0.67 7.13 -27.71
C PRO A 98 1.18 6.31 -28.90
N GLU A 99 0.63 6.55 -30.11
CA GLU A 99 1.00 5.77 -31.30
C GLU A 99 2.52 5.81 -31.59
N ASP A 100 3.19 6.87 -31.12
CA ASP A 100 4.64 7.07 -31.27
C ASP A 100 5.49 6.38 -30.19
N PHE A 101 4.92 5.56 -29.31
CA PHE A 101 5.71 4.83 -28.31
C PHE A 101 6.51 3.70 -29.01
N PRO A 102 7.85 3.80 -29.07
CA PRO A 102 8.64 2.80 -29.77
C PRO A 102 8.59 1.46 -29.02
N SER A 103 8.11 0.40 -29.69
CA SER A 103 8.29 -0.96 -29.19
C SER A 103 9.71 -1.41 -29.53
N TYR A 104 10.48 -1.73 -28.51
CA TYR A 104 11.76 -2.42 -28.66
C TYR A 104 11.56 -3.89 -28.30
N ASP A 105 12.12 -4.78 -29.10
CA ASP A 105 12.23 -6.19 -28.77
C ASP A 105 13.36 -6.41 -27.75
N ASP A 106 13.53 -7.65 -27.29
CA ASP A 106 14.57 -8.01 -26.31
C ASP A 106 16.01 -7.90 -26.89
N ASP A 107 16.15 -7.51 -28.16
CA ASP A 107 17.42 -7.36 -28.87
C ASP A 107 18.00 -5.92 -28.76
N ILE A 108 17.77 -5.24 -27.63
CA ILE A 108 18.41 -3.95 -27.34
C ILE A 108 19.92 -4.16 -27.08
N PRO A 109 20.82 -3.57 -27.89
CA PRO A 109 22.26 -3.65 -27.64
C PRO A 109 22.60 -2.95 -26.33
N THR A 110 23.07 -3.73 -25.36
CA THR A 110 23.47 -3.26 -24.03
C THR A 110 24.99 -3.36 -23.90
N GLU A 111 25.68 -2.23 -23.91
CA GLU A 111 27.16 -2.19 -23.88
C GLU A 111 27.75 -2.17 -22.45
N HIS A 112 26.91 -2.27 -21.41
CA HIS A 112 27.36 -2.09 -20.03
C HIS A 112 27.76 -3.39 -19.32
N ARG A 113 29.05 -3.46 -18.97
CA ARG A 113 29.69 -4.55 -18.24
C ARG A 113 29.94 -4.17 -16.79
N CYS A 114 29.54 -5.02 -15.84
CA CYS A 114 29.75 -4.78 -14.42
C CYS A 114 31.26 -4.73 -14.08
N PRO A 115 31.80 -3.62 -13.54
CA PRO A 115 33.24 -3.49 -13.25
C PRO A 115 33.71 -4.34 -12.06
N LYS A 116 32.79 -4.91 -11.28
CA LYS A 116 33.10 -5.69 -10.07
C LYS A 116 33.21 -7.19 -10.32
N CYS A 117 32.33 -7.76 -11.15
CA CYS A 117 32.30 -9.20 -11.42
C CYS A 117 32.44 -9.56 -12.89
N GLY A 118 32.50 -8.58 -13.79
CA GLY A 118 32.64 -8.82 -15.24
C GLY A 118 31.39 -9.40 -15.90
N TYR A 119 30.26 -9.50 -15.18
CA TYR A 119 28.99 -9.92 -15.73
C TYR A 119 28.51 -8.94 -16.80
N GLU A 120 28.20 -9.48 -17.96
CA GLU A 120 27.67 -8.76 -19.12
C GLU A 120 26.18 -9.05 -19.18
N TRP A 121 25.36 -8.01 -19.08
CA TRP A 121 23.93 -8.15 -19.20
C TRP A 121 23.60 -8.09 -20.69
N SER A 122 23.12 -9.19 -21.27
CA SER A 122 22.42 -9.16 -22.55
C SER A 122 20.94 -9.34 -22.26
N GLY A 123 20.08 -8.48 -22.82
CA GLY A 123 18.63 -8.60 -22.72
C GLY A 123 18.04 -9.91 -23.25
N LYS A 124 18.86 -10.81 -23.80
CA LYS A 124 18.45 -12.13 -24.26
C LYS A 124 18.02 -13.02 -23.09
N ALA A 125 16.75 -13.41 -23.08
CA ALA A 125 16.31 -14.58 -22.33
C ALA A 125 17.07 -15.83 -22.83
N ALA A 126 17.45 -16.71 -21.90
CA ALA A 126 18.16 -17.96 -22.17
C ALA A 126 17.31 -18.98 -22.93
#